data_AF-A0A2V7TNN6-F1
#
_entry.id   AF-A0A2V7TNN6-F1
#
_cell.length_a   1.000
_cell.length_b   1.000
_cell.length_c   1.000
_cell.angle_alpha   90.00
_cell.angle_beta   90.00
_cell.angle_gamma   90.00
#
_symmetry.space_group_name_H-M   'P 1'
#
loop_
_entity.id
_entity.type
_entity.pdbx_description
1 polymer ?
#
loop_
_entity_poly.entity_id
_entity_poly.type
_entity_poly.pdbx_seq_one_letter_code
_entity_poly.pdbx_strand_id
1 'polypeptide(L)'
;EITYAPAGGTLVNEGVLGEMLTRTLLGEGSDAAAAGWGGDRFRVWDVGGRSLLVWRSVWDSPMDLAEFKPALLGRLAAERTPGGERGPFRIFARPPWRFAAGEVAGGMVLVSSDDERAFDAALAALARP
;
A
#
# COMPACT_ATOMS: atom_id res chain seq x y z
N GLU A 1 -4.84 -5.14 11.24
CA GLU A 1 -5.56 -6.12 10.39
C GLU A 1 -6.25 -5.38 9.25
N ILE A 2 -6.43 -6.01 8.07
CA ILE A 2 -7.18 -5.41 6.94
C ILE A 2 -8.61 -5.95 6.98
N THR A 3 -9.56 -5.12 7.41
CA THR A 3 -10.99 -5.50 7.50
C THR A 3 -11.79 -5.11 6.25
N TYR A 4 -11.23 -4.26 5.40
CA TYR A 4 -11.87 -3.83 4.15
C TYR A 4 -12.03 -4.99 3.16
N ALA A 5 -13.16 -5.00 2.44
CA ALA A 5 -13.40 -5.80 1.25
C ALA A 5 -14.20 -4.97 0.23
N PRO A 6 -13.83 -4.99 -1.07
CA PRO A 6 -14.57 -4.25 -2.10
C PRO A 6 -15.93 -4.90 -2.39
N ALA A 7 -16.93 -4.08 -2.70
CA ALA A 7 -18.25 -4.57 -3.07
C ALA A 7 -18.19 -5.42 -4.36
N GLY A 8 -18.74 -6.63 -4.30
CA GLY A 8 -18.70 -7.57 -5.43
C GLY A 8 -17.33 -8.18 -5.71
N GLY A 9 -16.33 -7.94 -4.86
CA GLY A 9 -15.00 -8.51 -5.04
C GLY A 9 -14.89 -9.93 -4.50
N THR A 10 -14.16 -10.78 -5.22
CA THR A 10 -13.79 -12.13 -4.80
C THR A 10 -12.36 -12.10 -4.30
N LEU A 11 -12.12 -12.51 -3.05
CA LEU A 11 -10.76 -12.63 -2.52
C LEU A 11 -10.01 -13.70 -3.31
N VAL A 12 -8.90 -13.32 -3.96
CA VAL A 12 -8.08 -14.24 -4.76
C VAL A 12 -6.77 -14.62 -4.08
N ASN A 13 -6.25 -13.76 -3.19
CA ASN A 13 -5.06 -14.06 -2.41
C ASN A 13 -4.99 -13.21 -1.14
N GLU A 14 -4.38 -13.74 -0.08
CA GLU A 14 -4.01 -12.98 1.12
C GLU A 14 -2.78 -13.58 1.78
N GLY A 15 -1.99 -12.74 2.44
CA GLY A 15 -0.71 -13.18 2.98
C GLY A 15 0.01 -12.13 3.80
N VAL A 16 1.30 -12.35 3.92
CA VAL A 16 2.31 -11.51 4.57
C VAL A 16 3.37 -11.30 3.50
N LEU A 17 3.82 -10.07 3.24
CA LEU A 17 5.00 -9.88 2.39
C LEU A 17 6.26 -10.21 3.20
N GLY A 18 6.28 -9.77 4.45
CA GLY A 18 7.44 -9.96 5.31
C GLY A 18 8.57 -9.00 4.97
N GLU A 19 9.59 -8.99 5.82
CA GLU A 19 10.72 -8.07 5.68
C GLU A 19 11.45 -8.23 4.34
N MET A 20 11.68 -9.46 3.88
CA MET A 20 12.41 -9.73 2.63
C MET A 20 11.71 -9.12 1.40
N LEU A 21 10.41 -9.34 1.24
CA LEU A 21 9.67 -8.79 0.11
C LEU A 21 9.45 -7.27 0.26
N THR A 22 9.43 -6.76 1.50
CA THR A 22 9.41 -5.33 1.77
C THR A 22 10.71 -4.67 1.29
N ARG A 23 11.88 -5.29 1.49
CA ARG A 23 13.15 -4.84 0.90
C ARG A 23 13.09 -4.83 -0.63
N THR A 24 12.57 -5.89 -1.25
CA THR A 24 12.42 -5.95 -2.71
C THR A 24 11.49 -4.86 -3.24
N LEU A 25 10.42 -4.54 -2.52
CA LEU A 25 9.51 -3.44 -2.87
C LEU A 25 10.24 -2.09 -2.90
N LEU A 26 11.14 -1.84 -1.94
CA LEU A 26 11.93 -0.60 -1.89
C LEU A 26 13.06 -0.55 -2.93
N GLY A 27 13.59 -1.71 -3.34
CA GLY A 27 14.73 -1.81 -4.26
C GLY A 27 16.09 -1.71 -3.56
N GLU A 28 17.16 -1.81 -4.34
CA GLU A 28 18.54 -1.81 -3.83
C GLU A 28 18.87 -0.53 -3.04
N GLY A 29 19.67 -0.67 -1.99
CA GLY A 29 20.12 0.45 -1.14
C GLY A 29 19.12 0.92 -0.09
N SER A 30 17.98 0.22 0.06
CA SER A 30 16.93 0.57 1.02
C SER A 30 16.81 -0.39 2.21
N ASP A 31 17.84 -1.19 2.47
CA ASP A 31 17.83 -2.21 3.53
C ASP A 31 17.54 -1.63 4.91
N ALA A 32 18.13 -0.46 5.23
CA ALA A 32 17.90 0.22 6.50
C ALA A 32 16.42 0.62 6.67
N ALA A 33 15.79 1.14 5.61
CA ALA A 33 14.39 1.57 5.66
C ALA A 33 13.40 0.41 5.76
N ALA A 34 13.83 -0.82 5.45
CA ALA A 34 13.03 -2.03 5.63
C ALA A 34 13.31 -2.75 6.96
N ALA A 35 14.33 -2.33 7.71
CA ALA A 35 14.63 -2.87 9.03
C ALA A 35 13.58 -2.39 10.06
N GLY A 36 13.35 -3.17 11.12
CA GLY A 36 12.33 -2.85 12.12
C GLY A 36 10.90 -3.12 11.64
N TRP A 37 10.72 -4.00 10.65
CA TRP A 37 9.40 -4.46 10.23
C TRP A 37 8.73 -5.28 11.33
N GLY A 38 7.59 -4.79 11.83
CA GLY A 38 6.86 -5.41 12.95
C GLY A 38 5.69 -6.30 12.54
N GLY A 39 5.44 -6.45 11.23
CA GLY A 39 4.34 -7.25 10.70
C GLY A 39 3.60 -6.59 9.56
N ASP A 40 2.93 -7.39 8.73
CA ASP A 40 2.04 -6.88 7.69
C ASP A 40 0.91 -7.86 7.37
N ARG A 41 0.01 -7.41 6.50
CA ARG A 41 -0.98 -8.25 5.82
C ARG A 41 -1.22 -7.65 4.45
N PHE A 42 -1.36 -8.49 3.43
CA PHE A 42 -1.97 -8.08 2.17
C PHE A 42 -3.22 -8.89 1.87
N ARG A 43 -4.12 -8.28 1.09
CA ARG A 43 -5.26 -8.94 0.46
C ARG A 43 -5.39 -8.46 -0.98
N VAL A 44 -5.68 -9.40 -1.88
CA VAL A 44 -5.93 -9.16 -3.29
C VAL A 44 -7.31 -9.67 -3.65
N TRP A 45 -8.09 -8.84 -4.34
CA TRP A 45 -9.41 -9.20 -4.85
C TRP A 45 -9.45 -9.10 -6.36
N ASP A 46 -10.20 -10.01 -6.98
CA ASP A 46 -10.81 -9.77 -8.29
C ASP A 46 -12.07 -8.94 -8.11
N VAL A 47 -12.21 -7.84 -8.85
CA VAL A 47 -13.35 -6.94 -8.88
C VAL A 47 -13.84 -6.85 -10.32
N GLY A 48 -14.55 -7.87 -10.77
CA GLY A 48 -15.12 -7.92 -12.12
C GLY A 48 -14.06 -8.05 -13.20
N GLY A 49 -13.04 -8.89 -12.97
CA GLY A 49 -11.92 -9.12 -13.90
C GLY A 49 -10.78 -8.11 -13.77
N ARG A 50 -10.86 -7.18 -12.82
CA ARG A 50 -9.81 -6.22 -12.45
C ARG A 50 -9.29 -6.51 -11.04
N SER A 51 -8.10 -6.06 -10.71
CA SER A 51 -7.46 -6.39 -9.44
C SER A 51 -7.48 -5.21 -8.48
N LEU A 52 -7.69 -5.51 -7.20
CA LEU A 52 -7.46 -4.59 -6.09
C LEU A 52 -6.51 -5.24 -5.08
N LEU A 53 -5.39 -4.58 -4.79
CA LEU A 53 -4.48 -4.91 -3.70
C LEU A 53 -4.65 -3.89 -2.57
N VAL A 54 -4.77 -4.38 -1.34
CA VAL A 54 -4.57 -3.60 -0.12
C VAL A 54 -3.47 -4.27 0.69
N TRP A 55 -2.48 -3.50 1.09
CA TRP A 55 -1.40 -3.90 1.98
C TRP A 55 -1.32 -2.94 3.16
N ARG A 56 -1.14 -3.48 4.37
CA ARG A 56 -0.90 -2.70 5.57
C ARG A 56 0.29 -3.29 6.32
N SER A 57 1.28 -2.46 6.62
CA SER A 57 2.41 -2.80 7.48
C SER A 57 2.40 -1.99 8.77
N VAL A 58 2.96 -2.59 9.82
CA VAL A 58 3.31 -1.95 11.08
C VAL A 58 4.81 -2.13 11.31
N TRP A 59 5.36 -1.29 12.17
CA TRP A 59 6.79 -1.18 12.41
C TRP A 59 7.04 -1.28 13.90
N ASP A 60 8.21 -1.80 14.26
CA ASP A 60 8.61 -2.07 15.64
C ASP A 60 8.64 -0.78 16.47
N SER A 61 9.02 0.34 15.84
CA SER A 61 8.95 1.66 16.44
C SER A 61 8.37 2.73 15.49
N PRO A 62 7.89 3.86 16.05
CA PRO A 62 7.53 5.02 15.25
C PRO A 62 8.68 5.58 14.41
N MET A 63 9.93 5.36 14.83
CA MET A 63 11.12 5.80 14.10
C MET A 63 11.31 4.97 12.82
N ASP A 64 11.15 3.65 12.91
CA ASP A 64 11.27 2.76 11.73
C ASP A 64 10.17 3.07 10.70
N LEU A 65 8.95 3.36 11.16
CA LEU A 65 7.88 3.85 10.27
C LEU A 65 8.24 5.17 9.59
N ALA A 66 8.85 6.10 10.34
CA ALA A 66 9.28 7.40 9.83
C ALA A 66 10.42 7.30 8.80
N GLU A 67 11.24 6.25 8.87
CA GLU A 67 12.26 5.92 7.86
C GLU A 67 11.65 5.22 6.64
N PHE A 68 10.75 4.26 6.85
CA PHE A 68 10.12 3.50 5.77
C PHE A 68 9.24 4.38 4.87
N LYS A 69 8.42 5.25 5.46
CA LYS A 69 7.45 6.07 4.74
C LYS A 69 8.08 6.88 3.59
N PRO A 70 9.13 7.70 3.80
CA PRO A 70 9.76 8.43 2.72
C PRO A 70 10.43 7.51 1.70
N ALA A 71 10.99 6.37 2.11
CA ALA A 71 11.59 5.40 1.19
C ALA A 71 10.54 4.81 0.22
N LEU A 72 9.40 4.34 0.74
CA LEU A 72 8.31 3.82 -0.09
C LEU A 72 7.74 4.89 -1.03
N LEU A 73 7.51 6.11 -0.53
CA LEU A 73 6.98 7.19 -1.35
C LEU A 73 7.97 7.64 -2.44
N GLY A 74 9.27 7.71 -2.11
CA GLY A 74 10.33 8.00 -3.07
C GLY A 74 10.43 6.93 -4.15
N ARG A 75 10.33 5.66 -3.76
CA ARG A 75 10.32 4.52 -4.68
C ARG A 75 9.13 4.52 -5.63
N LEU A 76 7.94 4.91 -5.18
CA LEU A 76 6.77 5.07 -6.04
C LEU A 76 6.92 6.27 -6.97
N ALA A 77 7.43 7.41 -6.47
CA ALA A 77 7.66 8.61 -7.28
C ALA A 77 8.72 8.41 -8.37
N ALA A 78 9.73 7.57 -8.13
CA ALA A 78 10.78 7.29 -9.09
C ALA A 78 10.28 6.50 -10.32
N GLU A 79 9.23 5.69 -10.17
CA GLU A 79 8.73 4.82 -11.25
C GLU A 79 7.39 5.23 -11.84
N ARG A 80 6.68 6.17 -11.19
CA ARG A 80 5.28 6.50 -11.50
C ARG A 80 5.07 8.00 -11.46
N THR A 81 4.10 8.47 -12.24
CA THR A 81 3.73 9.88 -12.26
C THR A 81 2.92 10.21 -11.01
N PRO A 82 3.28 11.26 -10.24
CA PRO A 82 2.45 11.74 -9.13
C PRO A 82 1.05 12.12 -9.61
N GLY A 83 0.03 11.65 -8.91
CA GLY A 83 -1.39 11.82 -9.23
C GLY A 83 -2.18 12.68 -8.23
N GLY A 84 -1.48 13.32 -7.28
CA GLY A 84 -2.08 14.15 -6.23
C GLY A 84 -2.20 13.45 -4.87
N GLU A 85 -3.02 13.99 -3.98
CA GLU A 85 -3.24 13.46 -2.63
C GLU A 85 -4.74 13.30 -2.35
N ARG A 86 -5.11 12.32 -1.53
CA ARG A 86 -6.48 12.12 -1.05
C ARG A 86 -6.46 11.63 0.39
N GLY A 87 -6.86 12.50 1.32
CA GLY A 87 -6.76 12.21 2.75
C GLY A 87 -5.29 11.92 3.13
N PRO A 88 -4.99 10.79 3.79
CA PRO A 88 -3.61 10.45 4.16
C PRO A 88 -2.78 9.90 2.99
N PHE A 89 -3.39 9.67 1.82
CA PHE A 89 -2.76 8.94 0.72
C PHE A 89 -2.16 9.88 -0.33
N ARG A 90 -0.91 9.62 -0.70
CA ARG A 90 -0.32 10.13 -1.94
C ARG A 90 -0.59 9.17 -3.08
N ILE A 91 -1.04 9.69 -4.21
CA ILE A 91 -1.44 8.90 -5.38
C ILE A 91 -0.34 8.95 -6.43
N PHE A 92 -0.10 7.82 -7.07
CA PHE A 92 0.87 7.62 -8.15
C PHE A 92 0.23 6.78 -9.25
N ALA A 93 0.41 7.17 -10.50
CA ALA A 93 -0.20 6.49 -11.64
C ALA A 93 0.84 6.14 -12.70
N ARG A 94 0.68 4.93 -13.24
CA ARG A 94 1.25 4.53 -14.53
C ARG A 94 0.25 3.57 -15.17
N PRO A 95 -0.54 4.03 -16.16
CA PRO A 95 -1.65 3.23 -16.70
C PRO A 95 -1.22 1.80 -17.07
N PRO A 96 -2.07 0.79 -16.80
CA PRO A 96 -3.42 0.91 -16.25
C PRO A 96 -3.48 1.09 -14.72
N TRP A 97 -2.35 0.95 -14.02
CA TRP A 97 -2.33 0.83 -12.57
C TRP A 97 -2.23 2.18 -11.84
N ARG A 98 -3.01 2.28 -10.76
CA ARG A 98 -2.94 3.33 -9.77
C ARG A 98 -2.39 2.75 -8.47
N PHE A 99 -1.61 3.56 -7.77
CA PHE A 99 -1.04 3.25 -6.47
C PHE A 99 -1.34 4.42 -5.54
N ALA A 100 -1.63 4.12 -4.30
CA ALA A 100 -1.75 5.09 -3.24
C ALA A 100 -1.04 4.55 -2.01
N ALA A 101 -0.29 5.41 -1.33
CA ALA A 101 0.40 5.04 -0.11
C ALA A 101 0.27 6.16 0.92
N GLY A 102 -0.01 5.79 2.17
CA GLY A 102 -0.28 6.75 3.24
C GLY A 102 -0.20 6.11 4.61
N GLU A 103 0.04 6.94 5.62
CA GLU A 103 0.07 6.50 7.02
C GLU A 103 -1.33 6.56 7.63
N VAL A 104 -1.79 5.45 8.19
CA VAL A 104 -3.12 5.32 8.81
C VAL A 104 -3.00 4.52 10.10
N ALA A 105 -3.50 5.09 11.20
CA ALA A 105 -3.52 4.46 12.52
C ALA A 105 -2.17 3.81 12.91
N GLY A 106 -1.08 4.58 12.76
CA GLY A 106 0.28 4.15 13.13
C GLY A 106 0.90 3.06 12.24
N GLY A 107 0.34 2.80 11.06
CA GLY A 107 0.91 1.88 10.08
C GLY A 107 0.94 2.48 8.68
N MET A 108 1.71 1.88 7.78
CA MET A 108 1.72 2.26 6.38
C MET A 108 0.69 1.43 5.60
N VAL A 109 -0.16 2.09 4.82
CA VAL A 109 -1.14 1.44 3.95
C VAL A 109 -0.78 1.73 2.50
N LEU A 110 -0.78 0.69 1.67
CA LEU A 110 -0.66 0.78 0.21
C LEU A 110 -1.90 0.17 -0.44
N VAL A 111 -2.47 0.89 -1.40
CA VAL A 111 -3.56 0.43 -2.25
C VAL A 111 -3.09 0.45 -3.70
N SER A 112 -3.38 -0.60 -4.45
CA SER A 112 -3.15 -0.60 -5.90
C SER A 112 -4.32 -1.24 -6.64
N SER A 113 -4.68 -0.66 -7.79
CA SER A 113 -5.78 -1.16 -8.61
C SER A 113 -5.65 -0.69 -10.06
N ASP A 114 -6.11 -1.52 -10.98
CA ASP A 114 -6.38 -1.16 -12.38
C ASP A 114 -7.86 -0.77 -12.60
N ASP A 115 -8.72 -0.89 -11.57
CA ASP A 115 -10.08 -0.34 -11.51
C ASP A 115 -10.11 0.97 -10.70
N GLU A 116 -10.54 2.07 -11.33
CA GLU A 116 -10.62 3.39 -10.70
C GLU A 116 -11.68 3.48 -9.60
N ARG A 117 -12.83 2.82 -9.76
CA ARG A 117 -13.92 2.88 -8.77
C ARG A 117 -13.54 2.08 -7.52
N ALA A 118 -12.95 0.90 -7.69
CA ALA A 118 -12.47 0.07 -6.59
C ALA A 118 -11.32 0.77 -5.84
N PHE A 119 -10.41 1.42 -6.57
CA PHE A 119 -9.35 2.23 -5.99
C PHE A 119 -9.93 3.34 -5.09
N ASP A 120 -10.83 4.14 -5.65
CA ASP A 120 -11.41 5.29 -4.96
C ASP A 120 -12.22 4.87 -3.72
N ALA A 121 -13.01 3.79 -3.83
CA ALA A 121 -13.76 3.23 -2.72
C ALA A 121 -12.84 2.71 -1.60
N ALA A 122 -11.74 2.04 -1.95
CA ALA A 122 -10.77 1.56 -0.98
C ALA A 122 -10.11 2.70 -0.21
N LEU A 123 -9.68 3.77 -0.90
CA LEU A 123 -9.10 4.94 -0.23
C LEU A 123 -10.09 5.61 0.74
N ALA A 124 -11.34 5.77 0.32
CA ALA A 124 -12.37 6.38 1.17
C ALA A 124 -12.70 5.54 2.41
N ALA A 125 -12.62 4.22 2.30
CA ALA A 125 -12.85 3.31 3.43
C ALA A 125 -11.66 3.26 4.38
N LEU A 126 -10.44 3.18 3.83
CA LEU A 126 -9.20 3.01 4.60
C LEU A 126 -8.65 4.32 5.19
N ALA A 127 -9.15 5.49 4.78
CA ALA A 127 -8.75 6.76 5.36
C ALA A 127 -9.33 6.99 6.78
N ARG A 128 -10.26 6.15 7.23
CA ARG A 128 -10.87 6.26 8.57
C ARG A 128 -9.98 5.55 9.59
N PRO A 129 -9.74 6.16 10.77
CA PRO A 129 -8.95 5.55 11.83
C PRO A 129 -9.59 4.28 12.40
#